data_AF-A0A7C4MFN5-F1
#
_entry.id   AF-A0A7C4MFN5-F1
#
_cell.length_a   1.000
_cell.length_b   1.000
_cell.length_c   1.000
_cell.angle_alpha   90.00
_cell.angle_beta   90.00
_cell.angle_gamma   90.00
#
_symmetry.space_group_name_H-M   'P 1'
#
loop_
_entity.id
_entity.type
_entity.pdbx_description
1 polymer ?
#
loop_
_entity_poly.entity_id
_entity_poly.type
_entity_poly.pdbx_seq_one_letter_code
_entity_poly.pdbx_strand_id
1 'polypeptide(L)'
;MRYIEKLRKALGREPTFVELQAFNITWSEHCGYCHTKEYIKELPGVKRELNAGIVELGNGYVASFKIESHNHPSAVEPYNGAATGVGGIIRDILAMGTRPTAILDSLHMHTINQGIISGIADYGNSIGVPTVGGELRICEEYRYNPLVNVMAVGIGKSEDILPSKANSSDEVIIIFGAPTGRDGIGGASFASRELKEEEEKIHIQVGDPFMEKLLIEAFLRMNEEKLLTGAQDLGAGGVLSATCELMSKGNFGGIVYLDRVPLREPDMEGWEILISESQERMAVVTTRDKVKRILEIVKEFMLYGDVVAELNESGIYKAVFKGKTILEVPAKLLTEAPIEPTFRYEPPPMPSFDKVKISFEDVDAHEVFEQYDHMVGTDTVIAPGTGTALMRIKGTKIGYALVVHSRADLADLDPYWGTYIAVLESLRKIRAVGGKPLGITNGVNYGDPDVDPERLAAMMMGLKRGAEELKIPVVSGNASLYNTFKGKAIPPTLIIGMLGKVEDVESVPLGFKPSRIYAIGWSNFDRRREELLLRTIDYCVSKGYKVYSSSRLMTKTFEEALARQGFKLELWGLPQVERAHQMVIVFADEPIETIAPPVVEVGKLC
;
A
#
# COMPACT_ATOMS: atom_id res chain seq x y z
N MET A 1 -21.38 -18.63 -6.61
CA MET A 1 -22.71 -18.97 -7.19
C MET A 1 -23.57 -17.74 -7.47
N ARG A 2 -23.87 -16.87 -6.48
CA ARG A 2 -24.64 -15.62 -6.68
C ARG A 2 -24.17 -14.78 -7.89
N TYR A 3 -22.86 -14.66 -8.07
CA TYR A 3 -22.28 -13.85 -9.15
C TYR A 3 -22.44 -14.48 -10.53
N ILE A 4 -22.40 -15.82 -10.62
CA ILE A 4 -22.61 -16.54 -11.88
C ILE A 4 -24.04 -16.30 -12.39
N GLU A 5 -25.05 -16.26 -11.51
CA GLU A 5 -26.43 -15.96 -11.90
C GLU A 5 -26.58 -14.51 -12.39
N LYS A 6 -25.93 -13.54 -11.75
CA LYS A 6 -25.88 -12.15 -12.22
C LYS A 6 -25.21 -12.06 -13.59
N LEU A 7 -24.11 -12.79 -13.81
CA LEU A 7 -23.42 -12.84 -15.09
C LEU A 7 -24.30 -13.42 -16.19
N ARG A 8 -24.95 -14.57 -15.95
CA ARG A 8 -25.90 -15.18 -16.90
C ARG A 8 -27.00 -14.21 -17.31
N LYS A 9 -27.56 -13.47 -16.34
CA LYS A 9 -28.58 -12.47 -16.60
C LYS A 9 -28.04 -11.30 -17.44
N ALA A 10 -26.83 -10.84 -17.16
CA ALA A 10 -26.19 -9.76 -17.91
C ALA A 10 -25.84 -10.17 -19.36
N LEU A 11 -25.39 -11.41 -19.56
CA LEU A 11 -25.05 -11.95 -20.88
C LEU A 11 -26.29 -12.41 -21.67
N GLY A 12 -27.40 -12.73 -21.00
CA GLY A 12 -28.59 -13.33 -21.62
C GLY A 12 -28.40 -14.77 -22.10
N ARG A 13 -27.30 -15.43 -21.69
CA ARG A 13 -26.93 -16.81 -22.04
C ARG A 13 -25.97 -17.38 -21.00
N GLU A 14 -25.67 -18.68 -21.13
CA GLU A 14 -24.57 -19.26 -20.36
C GLU A 14 -23.22 -18.65 -20.76
N PRO A 15 -22.35 -18.33 -19.78
CA PRO A 15 -21.00 -17.87 -20.06
C PRO A 15 -20.17 -19.01 -20.66
N THR A 16 -19.33 -18.67 -21.62
CA THR A 16 -18.29 -19.55 -22.16
C THR A 16 -17.19 -19.79 -21.14
N PHE A 17 -16.31 -20.76 -21.39
CA PHE A 17 -15.15 -21.02 -20.53
C PHE A 17 -14.28 -19.77 -20.33
N VAL A 18 -13.97 -19.03 -21.42
CA VAL A 18 -13.12 -17.82 -21.35
C VAL A 18 -13.80 -16.70 -20.58
N GLU A 19 -15.11 -16.52 -20.76
CA GLU A 19 -15.89 -15.56 -19.95
C GLU A 19 -15.87 -15.95 -18.48
N LEU A 20 -16.04 -17.24 -18.15
CA LEU A 20 -15.94 -17.71 -16.77
C LEU A 20 -14.57 -17.39 -16.18
N GLN A 21 -13.47 -17.63 -16.90
CA GLN A 21 -12.12 -17.28 -16.41
C GLN A 21 -11.96 -15.77 -16.22
N ALA A 22 -12.41 -14.97 -17.19
CA ALA A 22 -12.33 -13.52 -17.13
C ALA A 22 -13.10 -12.95 -15.92
N PHE A 23 -14.37 -13.34 -15.75
CA PHE A 23 -15.20 -12.85 -14.66
C PHE A 23 -14.83 -13.45 -13.30
N ASN A 24 -14.24 -14.65 -13.25
CA ASN A 24 -13.70 -15.20 -12.00
C ASN A 24 -12.56 -14.35 -11.43
N ILE A 25 -11.87 -13.59 -12.29
CA ILE A 25 -10.83 -12.66 -11.92
C ILE A 25 -11.42 -11.28 -11.67
N THR A 26 -12.10 -10.69 -12.66
CA THR A 26 -12.51 -9.28 -12.54
C THR A 26 -13.64 -9.06 -11.53
N TRP A 27 -14.44 -10.10 -11.23
CA TRP A 27 -15.44 -10.08 -10.16
C TRP A 27 -15.01 -10.84 -8.90
N SER A 28 -13.72 -11.19 -8.78
CA SER A 28 -13.14 -11.60 -7.51
C SER A 28 -13.19 -10.44 -6.51
N GLU A 29 -13.08 -10.71 -5.21
CA GLU A 29 -13.00 -9.63 -4.23
C GLU A 29 -11.75 -8.78 -4.44
N HIS A 30 -10.64 -9.42 -4.79
CA HIS A 30 -9.34 -8.79 -5.01
C HIS A 30 -9.37 -7.72 -6.13
N CYS A 31 -10.05 -7.97 -7.25
CA CYS A 31 -10.18 -6.98 -8.32
C CYS A 31 -11.47 -6.15 -8.24
N GLY A 32 -12.57 -6.77 -7.83
CA GLY A 32 -13.92 -6.20 -7.90
C GLY A 32 -14.32 -5.36 -6.69
N TYR A 33 -13.66 -5.57 -5.54
CA TYR A 33 -13.94 -4.90 -4.26
C TYR A 33 -15.42 -5.03 -3.85
N CYS A 34 -16.04 -6.19 -4.12
CA CYS A 34 -17.49 -6.36 -4.02
C CYS A 34 -18.07 -5.98 -2.66
N HIS A 35 -17.35 -6.24 -1.56
CA HIS A 35 -17.78 -5.94 -0.20
C HIS A 35 -17.35 -4.55 0.29
N THR A 36 -16.33 -3.95 -0.32
CA THR A 36 -15.69 -2.73 0.18
C THR A 36 -15.96 -1.50 -0.67
N LYS A 37 -16.39 -1.66 -1.93
CA LYS A 37 -16.57 -0.57 -2.90
C LYS A 37 -17.47 0.56 -2.40
N GLU A 38 -18.59 0.25 -1.75
CA GLU A 38 -19.48 1.30 -1.20
C GLU A 38 -18.87 2.00 0.02
N TYR A 39 -18.22 1.27 0.92
CA TYR A 39 -17.49 1.88 2.03
C TYR A 39 -16.38 2.82 1.56
N ILE A 40 -15.65 2.43 0.51
CA ILE A 40 -14.59 3.24 -0.09
C ILE A 40 -15.15 4.54 -0.68
N LYS A 41 -16.33 4.51 -1.32
CA LYS A 41 -16.99 5.72 -1.87
C LYS A 41 -17.33 6.75 -0.79
N GLU A 42 -17.51 6.30 0.44
CA GLU A 42 -17.83 7.16 1.58
C GLU A 42 -16.60 7.79 2.25
N LEU A 43 -15.37 7.36 1.90
CA LEU A 43 -14.14 7.92 2.45
C LEU A 43 -13.85 9.32 1.90
N PRO A 44 -13.34 10.25 2.72
CA PRO A 44 -12.99 11.58 2.24
C PRO A 44 -11.76 11.55 1.33
N GLY A 45 -11.81 12.26 0.20
CA GLY A 45 -10.63 12.49 -0.67
C GLY A 45 -10.38 11.47 -1.78
N VAL A 46 -11.22 10.43 -1.91
CA VAL A 46 -11.06 9.39 -2.94
C VAL A 46 -11.22 9.97 -4.36
N LYS A 47 -10.15 9.87 -5.16
CA LYS A 47 -10.16 10.19 -6.60
C LYS A 47 -10.15 8.87 -7.40
N ARG A 48 -11.15 8.66 -8.26
CA ARG A 48 -11.36 7.39 -8.98
C ARG A 48 -10.48 7.18 -10.23
N GLU A 49 -9.77 8.20 -10.67
CA GLU A 49 -9.06 8.20 -11.97
C GLU A 49 -7.56 7.87 -11.88
N LEU A 50 -7.09 7.44 -10.70
CA LEU A 50 -5.67 7.22 -10.41
C LEU A 50 -5.47 5.84 -9.76
N ASN A 51 -4.36 5.16 -10.06
CA ASN A 51 -4.01 3.87 -9.45
C ASN A 51 -3.41 4.02 -8.06
N ALA A 52 -2.64 5.09 -7.84
CA ALA A 52 -2.12 5.50 -6.54
C ALA A 52 -2.50 6.95 -6.22
N GLY A 53 -2.38 7.30 -4.94
CA GLY A 53 -2.81 8.59 -4.43
C GLY A 53 -1.74 9.65 -4.68
N ILE A 54 -2.13 10.82 -5.20
CA ILE A 54 -1.21 11.93 -5.46
C ILE A 54 -1.49 13.09 -4.51
N VAL A 55 -0.42 13.60 -3.91
CA VAL A 55 -0.44 14.81 -3.07
C VAL A 55 0.64 15.81 -3.50
N GLU A 56 0.35 17.09 -3.36
CA GLU A 56 1.30 18.15 -3.68
C GLU A 56 2.29 18.38 -2.54
N LEU A 57 3.59 18.38 -2.88
CA LEU A 57 4.67 18.73 -1.96
C LEU A 57 5.06 20.21 -2.09
N GLY A 58 4.65 20.88 -3.16
CA GLY A 58 4.99 22.27 -3.48
C GLY A 58 6.14 22.40 -4.48
N ASN A 59 6.35 23.61 -4.99
CA ASN A 59 7.37 23.90 -6.03
C ASN A 59 7.28 22.99 -7.28
N GLY A 60 6.06 22.58 -7.65
CA GLY A 60 5.81 21.68 -8.78
C GLY A 60 6.07 20.20 -8.50
N TYR A 61 6.55 19.84 -7.30
CA TYR A 61 6.73 18.44 -6.90
C TYR A 61 5.45 17.83 -6.34
N VAL A 62 5.27 16.55 -6.63
CA VAL A 62 4.19 15.71 -6.14
C VAL A 62 4.76 14.40 -5.60
N ALA A 63 4.07 13.84 -4.61
CA ALA A 63 4.29 12.47 -4.16
C ALA A 63 3.12 11.61 -4.63
N SER A 64 3.42 10.48 -5.24
CA SER A 64 2.46 9.38 -5.36
C SER A 64 2.76 8.34 -4.30
N PHE A 65 1.74 7.75 -3.70
CA PHE A 65 1.92 6.67 -2.73
C PHE A 65 0.70 5.75 -2.62
N LYS A 66 0.96 4.49 -2.33
CA LYS A 66 -0.04 3.44 -2.15
C LYS A 66 0.53 2.35 -1.26
N ILE A 67 -0.33 1.70 -0.48
CA ILE A 67 -0.04 0.47 0.23
C ILE A 67 -0.87 -0.66 -0.38
N GLU A 68 -0.25 -1.81 -0.55
CA GLU A 68 -0.85 -3.04 -1.06
C GLU A 68 -0.47 -4.21 -0.17
N SER A 69 -1.20 -5.32 -0.27
CA SER A 69 -0.91 -6.52 0.50
C SER A 69 -0.74 -7.75 -0.38
N HIS A 70 0.09 -8.66 0.08
CA HIS A 70 0.38 -9.93 -0.59
C HIS A 70 0.29 -11.10 0.41
N ASN A 71 -0.78 -11.12 1.21
CA ASN A 71 -0.98 -12.01 2.34
C ASN A 71 -1.06 -13.49 1.92
N HIS A 72 -2.04 -13.84 1.07
CA HIS A 72 -2.26 -15.24 0.65
C HIS A 72 -1.03 -15.84 -0.06
N PRO A 73 -0.38 -15.15 -1.02
CA PRO A 73 0.84 -15.69 -1.63
C PRO A 73 1.98 -15.88 -0.62
N SER A 74 2.17 -14.92 0.30
CA SER A 74 3.21 -15.00 1.34
C SER A 74 2.94 -16.09 2.39
N ALA A 75 1.69 -16.50 2.57
CA ALA A 75 1.33 -17.62 3.42
C ALA A 75 1.75 -18.97 2.81
N VAL A 76 1.69 -19.10 1.48
CA VAL A 76 2.02 -20.35 0.77
C VAL A 76 3.50 -20.44 0.40
N GLU A 77 4.07 -19.36 -0.12
CA GLU A 77 5.50 -19.27 -0.46
C GLU A 77 6.02 -17.89 -0.01
N PRO A 78 6.60 -17.83 1.20
CA PRO A 78 7.03 -16.59 1.86
C PRO A 78 7.92 -15.67 1.03
N TYR A 79 8.90 -16.23 0.31
CA TYR A 79 9.91 -15.42 -0.38
C TYR A 79 9.34 -14.72 -1.60
N ASN A 80 8.81 -15.49 -2.55
CA ASN A 80 8.28 -14.95 -3.80
C ASN A 80 7.01 -14.15 -3.53
N GLY A 81 6.16 -14.61 -2.60
CA GLY A 81 4.98 -13.85 -2.18
C GLY A 81 5.33 -12.44 -1.70
N ALA A 82 6.35 -12.30 -0.85
CA ALA A 82 6.76 -10.98 -0.37
C ALA A 82 7.47 -10.15 -1.45
N ALA A 83 8.35 -10.79 -2.24
CA ALA A 83 9.11 -10.15 -3.31
C ALA A 83 8.19 -9.57 -4.41
N THR A 84 7.24 -10.35 -4.92
CA THR A 84 6.30 -9.86 -5.94
C THR A 84 5.30 -8.85 -5.38
N GLY A 85 5.03 -8.90 -4.07
CA GLY A 85 4.29 -7.85 -3.38
C GLY A 85 5.00 -6.48 -3.43
N VAL A 86 6.33 -6.46 -3.29
CA VAL A 86 7.13 -5.24 -3.51
C VAL A 86 7.07 -4.80 -4.97
N GLY A 87 7.27 -5.73 -5.91
CA GLY A 87 7.25 -5.40 -7.34
C GLY A 87 5.91 -4.81 -7.81
N GLY A 88 4.80 -5.41 -7.38
CA GLY A 88 3.44 -4.92 -7.68
C GLY A 88 3.26 -3.45 -7.28
N ILE A 89 3.53 -3.13 -6.01
CA ILE A 89 3.33 -1.78 -5.50
C ILE A 89 4.30 -0.76 -6.10
N ILE A 90 5.51 -1.18 -6.51
CA ILE A 90 6.45 -0.32 -7.23
C ILE A 90 5.92 0.04 -8.61
N ARG A 91 5.29 -0.91 -9.32
CA ARG A 91 4.67 -0.65 -10.63
C ARG A 91 3.45 0.26 -10.52
N ASP A 92 2.65 0.13 -9.48
CA ASP A 92 1.55 1.07 -9.18
C ASP A 92 2.05 2.53 -9.10
N ILE A 93 3.15 2.76 -8.37
CA ILE A 93 3.78 4.08 -8.24
C ILE A 93 4.36 4.56 -9.56
N LEU A 94 5.00 3.66 -10.31
CA LEU A 94 5.56 3.96 -11.60
C LEU A 94 4.46 4.38 -12.60
N ALA A 95 3.33 3.68 -12.63
CA ALA A 95 2.21 3.97 -13.52
C ALA A 95 1.62 5.38 -13.31
N MET A 96 1.81 5.98 -12.14
CA MET A 96 1.44 7.38 -11.89
C MET A 96 2.36 8.41 -12.56
N GLY A 97 3.49 8.00 -13.12
CA GLY A 97 4.48 8.89 -13.74
C GLY A 97 5.60 9.34 -12.80
N THR A 98 5.63 8.85 -11.56
CA THR A 98 6.63 9.24 -10.54
C THR A 98 7.70 8.17 -10.38
N ARG A 99 8.94 8.58 -10.06
CA ARG A 99 10.02 7.65 -9.76
C ARG A 99 9.83 7.07 -8.36
N PRO A 100 9.75 5.74 -8.18
CA PRO A 100 9.76 5.12 -6.85
C PRO A 100 11.02 5.49 -6.07
N THR A 101 10.86 5.95 -4.84
CA THR A 101 11.95 6.48 -4.00
C THR A 101 12.02 5.86 -2.62
N ALA A 102 10.92 5.28 -2.13
CA ALA A 102 10.88 4.66 -0.81
C ALA A 102 9.88 3.52 -0.72
N ILE A 103 10.24 2.54 0.09
CA ILE A 103 9.39 1.43 0.52
C ILE A 103 9.21 1.50 2.04
N LEU A 104 8.01 1.17 2.54
CA LEU A 104 7.77 0.82 3.93
C LEU A 104 6.97 -0.47 4.02
N ASP A 105 7.39 -1.40 4.87
CA ASP A 105 6.70 -2.66 5.09
C ASP A 105 5.92 -2.66 6.42
N SER A 106 4.71 -3.22 6.43
CA SER A 106 3.95 -3.52 7.64
C SER A 106 3.67 -5.02 7.68
N LEU A 107 4.38 -5.70 8.59
CA LEU A 107 4.45 -7.15 8.69
C LEU A 107 3.79 -7.63 9.98
N HIS A 108 2.78 -8.49 9.86
CA HIS A 108 2.12 -9.13 10.98
C HIS A 108 2.28 -10.64 10.87
N MET A 109 2.97 -11.27 11.81
CA MET A 109 3.35 -12.68 11.72
C MET A 109 3.32 -13.33 13.10
N HIS A 110 3.26 -14.66 13.19
CA HIS A 110 3.38 -15.33 14.50
C HIS A 110 4.83 -15.47 14.98
N THR A 111 5.77 -15.52 14.04
CA THR A 111 7.22 -15.48 14.26
C THR A 111 7.86 -14.78 13.08
N ILE A 112 9.07 -14.26 13.28
CA ILE A 112 9.89 -13.69 12.20
C ILE A 112 10.11 -14.77 11.11
N ASN A 113 9.59 -14.50 9.91
CA ASN A 113 9.77 -15.38 8.76
C ASN A 113 10.86 -14.79 7.85
N GLN A 114 12.00 -15.48 7.79
CA GLN A 114 13.15 -15.02 7.00
C GLN A 114 12.83 -14.94 5.50
N GLY A 115 11.99 -15.84 4.96
CA GLY A 115 11.60 -15.79 3.55
C GLY A 115 10.89 -14.48 3.18
N ILE A 116 9.94 -14.03 4.00
CA ILE A 116 9.25 -12.74 3.79
C ILE A 116 10.25 -11.58 3.81
N ILE A 117 11.12 -11.54 4.83
CA ILE A 117 12.07 -10.45 5.02
C ILE A 117 13.08 -10.41 3.87
N SER A 118 13.70 -11.54 3.53
CA SER A 118 14.64 -11.62 2.42
C SER A 118 13.98 -11.32 1.08
N GLY A 119 12.72 -11.74 0.87
CA GLY A 119 11.99 -11.44 -0.37
C GLY A 119 11.79 -9.94 -0.57
N ILE A 120 11.43 -9.21 0.49
CA ILE A 120 11.32 -7.74 0.46
C ILE A 120 12.69 -7.10 0.24
N ALA A 121 13.68 -7.53 1.02
CA ALA A 121 15.03 -6.98 0.98
C ALA A 121 15.68 -7.16 -0.40
N ASP A 122 15.72 -8.38 -0.90
CA ASP A 122 16.40 -8.74 -2.14
C ASP A 122 15.76 -8.03 -3.34
N TYR A 123 14.43 -7.93 -3.37
CA TYR A 123 13.72 -7.23 -4.43
C TYR A 123 14.00 -5.72 -4.39
N GLY A 124 13.80 -5.08 -3.22
CA GLY A 124 14.04 -3.65 -3.02
C GLY A 124 15.49 -3.23 -3.31
N ASN A 125 16.45 -4.01 -2.84
CA ASN A 125 17.88 -3.80 -3.07
C ASN A 125 18.22 -3.90 -4.56
N SER A 126 17.65 -4.89 -5.27
CA SER A 126 17.92 -5.14 -6.69
C SER A 126 17.35 -4.04 -7.61
N ILE A 127 16.17 -3.49 -7.30
CA ILE A 127 15.63 -2.33 -8.03
C ILE A 127 16.28 -1.00 -7.60
N GLY A 128 17.02 -1.01 -6.49
CA GLY A 128 17.68 0.15 -5.92
C GLY A 128 16.68 1.17 -5.36
N VAL A 129 15.63 0.68 -4.69
CA VAL A 129 14.65 1.52 -3.97
C VAL A 129 14.74 1.16 -2.48
N PRO A 130 15.11 2.10 -1.60
CA PRO A 130 15.37 1.80 -0.20
C PRO A 130 14.08 1.52 0.58
N THR A 131 14.12 0.53 1.47
CA THR A 131 13.13 0.41 2.54
C THR A 131 13.51 1.39 3.66
N VAL A 132 12.71 2.43 3.84
CA VAL A 132 13.04 3.58 4.70
C VAL A 132 12.42 3.50 6.10
N GLY A 133 11.56 2.52 6.33
CA GLY A 133 10.93 2.25 7.62
C GLY A 133 9.96 1.10 7.52
N GLY A 134 9.38 0.69 8.65
CA GLY A 134 8.39 -0.37 8.65
C GLY A 134 7.79 -0.59 10.03
N GLU A 135 6.79 -1.44 10.09
CA GLU A 135 6.12 -1.90 11.29
C GLU A 135 6.21 -3.43 11.35
N LEU A 136 6.74 -3.97 12.44
CA LEU A 136 6.79 -5.41 12.70
C LEU A 136 5.94 -5.75 13.93
N ARG A 137 5.03 -6.70 13.75
CA ARG A 137 4.05 -7.12 14.75
C ARG A 137 4.06 -8.63 14.87
N ILE A 138 4.55 -9.14 16.01
CA ILE A 138 4.62 -10.58 16.28
C ILE A 138 3.49 -11.01 17.23
N CYS A 139 2.63 -11.93 16.77
CA CYS A 139 1.39 -12.32 17.44
C CYS A 139 0.86 -13.67 16.90
N GLU A 140 0.50 -14.57 17.82
CA GLU A 140 0.07 -15.96 17.54
C GLU A 140 -1.15 -16.04 16.60
N GLU A 141 -2.01 -15.03 16.62
CA GLU A 141 -3.22 -14.95 15.81
C GLU A 141 -2.94 -14.88 14.29
N TYR A 142 -1.71 -14.54 13.88
CA TYR A 142 -1.28 -14.52 12.48
C TYR A 142 -0.53 -15.79 12.03
N ARG A 143 -0.66 -16.91 12.76
CA ARG A 143 0.08 -18.15 12.48
C ARG A 143 -0.09 -18.68 11.06
N TYR A 144 -1.31 -18.72 10.55
CA TYR A 144 -1.62 -19.29 9.25
C TYR A 144 -1.85 -18.24 8.16
N ASN A 145 -1.98 -16.97 8.56
CA ASN A 145 -2.26 -15.85 7.68
C ASN A 145 -1.30 -14.71 8.05
N PRO A 146 -0.01 -14.81 7.69
CA PRO A 146 0.89 -13.67 7.82
C PRO A 146 0.38 -12.53 6.94
N LEU A 147 0.43 -11.30 7.45
CA LEU A 147 0.12 -10.12 6.66
C LEU A 147 1.41 -9.48 6.18
N VAL A 148 1.51 -9.30 4.86
CA VAL A 148 2.64 -8.66 4.20
C VAL A 148 2.07 -7.48 3.44
N ASN A 149 2.09 -6.32 4.07
CA ASN A 149 1.66 -5.07 3.45
C ASN A 149 2.90 -4.25 3.10
N VAL A 150 2.98 -3.76 1.85
CA VAL A 150 4.09 -2.95 1.38
C VAL A 150 3.53 -1.63 0.86
N MET A 151 4.06 -0.53 1.38
CA MET A 151 3.80 0.82 0.93
C MET A 151 4.97 1.27 0.07
N ALA A 152 4.68 1.82 -1.11
CA ALA A 152 5.68 2.51 -1.91
C ALA A 152 5.33 3.98 -2.07
N VAL A 153 6.37 4.81 -2.21
CA VAL A 153 6.28 6.25 -2.43
C VAL A 153 7.16 6.61 -3.61
N GLY A 154 6.61 7.40 -4.54
CA GLY A 154 7.35 7.97 -5.65
C GLY A 154 7.29 9.49 -5.68
N ILE A 155 8.36 10.10 -6.15
CA ILE A 155 8.47 11.56 -6.33
C ILE A 155 8.57 11.87 -7.82
N GLY A 156 7.84 12.90 -8.24
CA GLY A 156 7.89 13.41 -9.61
C GLY A 156 7.39 14.84 -9.69
N LYS A 157 7.21 15.33 -10.91
CA LYS A 157 6.60 16.64 -11.15
C LYS A 157 5.12 16.50 -11.47
N SER A 158 4.35 17.53 -11.15
CA SER A 158 2.91 17.57 -11.46
C SER A 158 2.61 17.44 -12.96
N GLU A 159 3.50 17.94 -13.83
CA GLU A 159 3.37 17.88 -15.30
C GLU A 159 3.69 16.51 -15.93
N ASP A 160 4.23 15.58 -15.12
CA ASP A 160 4.60 14.23 -15.52
C ASP A 160 3.56 13.19 -15.05
N ILE A 161 2.51 13.62 -14.34
CA ILE A 161 1.49 12.71 -13.84
C ILE A 161 0.66 12.14 -14.99
N LEU A 162 0.50 10.82 -14.97
CA LEU A 162 -0.28 10.06 -15.95
C LEU A 162 -1.61 9.59 -15.36
N PRO A 163 -2.71 9.68 -16.12
CA PRO A 163 -3.98 9.11 -15.71
C PRO A 163 -4.01 7.59 -15.97
N SER A 164 -4.84 6.88 -15.21
CA SER A 164 -5.06 5.44 -15.38
C SER A 164 -6.22 5.15 -16.36
N LYS A 165 -6.26 5.84 -17.52
CA LYS A 165 -7.34 5.68 -18.52
C LYS A 165 -6.87 5.99 -19.93
N ALA A 166 -7.60 5.46 -20.92
CA ALA A 166 -7.53 5.92 -22.29
C ALA A 166 -8.31 7.25 -22.46
N ASN A 167 -7.86 8.08 -23.40
CA ASN A 167 -8.39 9.43 -23.63
C ASN A 167 -9.03 9.59 -25.02
N SER A 168 -8.65 8.77 -26.00
CA SER A 168 -9.18 8.83 -27.37
C SER A 168 -9.29 7.44 -28.01
N SER A 169 -10.22 7.29 -28.95
CA SER A 169 -10.36 6.09 -29.79
C SER A 169 -9.22 5.92 -30.79
N ASP A 170 -8.46 6.97 -31.09
CA ASP A 170 -7.28 6.92 -31.98
C ASP A 170 -6.01 6.39 -31.29
N GLU A 171 -6.05 6.25 -29.97
CA GLU A 171 -4.95 5.73 -29.17
C GLU A 171 -4.83 4.21 -29.27
N VAL A 172 -3.67 3.70 -28.89
CA VAL A 172 -3.37 2.28 -28.79
C VAL A 172 -2.80 1.96 -27.42
N ILE A 173 -2.90 0.70 -27.01
CA ILE A 173 -2.27 0.19 -25.79
C ILE A 173 -1.08 -0.68 -26.19
N ILE A 174 0.10 -0.31 -25.69
CA ILE A 174 1.32 -1.12 -25.76
C ILE A 174 1.47 -1.84 -24.44
N ILE A 175 1.79 -3.14 -24.50
CA ILE A 175 2.25 -3.89 -23.31
C ILE A 175 3.73 -4.14 -23.49
N PHE A 176 4.52 -3.80 -22.48
CA PHE A 176 5.96 -4.00 -22.50
C PHE A 176 6.51 -4.40 -21.14
N GLY A 177 7.73 -4.97 -21.13
CA GLY A 177 8.40 -5.47 -19.93
C GLY A 177 8.92 -6.89 -20.12
N ALA A 178 8.74 -7.72 -19.09
CA ALA A 178 9.06 -9.15 -19.13
C ALA A 178 8.14 -9.94 -20.10
N PRO A 179 8.63 -11.04 -20.68
CA PRO A 179 7.80 -11.91 -21.52
C PRO A 179 6.77 -12.68 -20.66
N THR A 180 5.58 -12.89 -21.22
CA THR A 180 4.42 -13.48 -20.52
C THR A 180 4.50 -15.00 -20.49
N GLY A 181 4.36 -15.61 -19.30
CA GLY A 181 4.32 -17.06 -19.09
C GLY A 181 3.08 -17.50 -18.31
N ARG A 182 3.10 -18.70 -17.75
CA ARG A 182 1.97 -19.30 -17.00
C ARG A 182 1.94 -18.94 -15.51
N ASP A 183 2.70 -17.94 -15.10
CA ASP A 183 2.83 -17.58 -13.68
C ASP A 183 1.55 -16.92 -13.14
N GLY A 184 1.16 -17.30 -11.93
CA GLY A 184 0.09 -16.63 -11.19
C GLY A 184 -1.31 -16.76 -11.78
N ILE A 185 -1.54 -17.65 -12.76
CA ILE A 185 -2.88 -17.83 -13.34
C ILE A 185 -3.88 -18.21 -12.22
N GLY A 186 -4.90 -17.37 -12.04
CA GLY A 186 -5.91 -17.53 -10.98
C GLY A 186 -5.52 -16.98 -9.61
N GLY A 187 -4.40 -16.24 -9.50
CA GLY A 187 -3.91 -15.61 -8.27
C GLY A 187 -4.93 -14.66 -7.64
N ALA A 188 -5.61 -13.84 -8.44
CA ALA A 188 -6.68 -12.94 -7.96
C ALA A 188 -7.83 -13.68 -7.24
N SER A 189 -8.30 -14.78 -7.83
CA SER A 189 -9.37 -15.61 -7.26
C SER A 189 -8.89 -16.38 -6.04
N PHE A 190 -7.62 -16.82 -6.06
CA PHE A 190 -6.94 -17.44 -4.94
C PHE A 190 -6.84 -16.50 -3.72
N ALA A 191 -6.53 -15.21 -3.93
CA ALA A 191 -6.51 -14.19 -2.87
C ALA A 191 -7.91 -13.78 -2.37
N SER A 192 -8.97 -14.33 -2.95
CA SER A 192 -10.38 -14.02 -2.62
C SER A 192 -11.11 -15.20 -1.95
N ARG A 193 -10.38 -16.17 -1.42
CA ARG A 193 -10.94 -17.34 -0.72
C ARG A 193 -10.17 -17.64 0.57
N GLU A 194 -10.79 -18.46 1.40
CA GLU A 194 -10.16 -19.03 2.60
C GLU A 194 -8.95 -19.92 2.23
N LEU A 195 -7.86 -19.80 3.01
CA LEU A 195 -6.66 -20.63 2.85
C LEU A 195 -6.91 -22.07 3.31
N LYS A 196 -6.30 -23.02 2.60
CA LYS A 196 -6.37 -24.47 2.88
C LYS A 196 -4.97 -25.06 3.12
N GLU A 197 -4.89 -26.25 3.70
CA GLU A 197 -3.59 -26.92 3.97
C GLU A 197 -2.87 -27.38 2.69
N GLU A 198 -3.61 -27.74 1.65
CA GLU A 198 -3.09 -28.21 0.37
C GLU A 198 -3.36 -27.16 -0.71
N GLU A 199 -2.58 -26.07 -0.70
CA GLU A 199 -2.63 -25.08 -1.77
C GLU A 199 -1.48 -25.25 -2.77
N GLU A 200 -1.83 -25.21 -4.05
CA GLU A 200 -0.89 -25.43 -5.15
C GLU A 200 -0.02 -24.19 -5.40
N LYS A 201 1.28 -24.40 -5.58
CA LYS A 201 2.25 -23.35 -5.91
C LYS A 201 2.05 -22.71 -7.30
N ILE A 202 1.12 -23.23 -8.10
CA ILE A 202 0.85 -22.76 -9.48
C ILE A 202 0.38 -21.29 -9.49
N HIS A 203 -0.26 -20.84 -8.42
CA HIS A 203 -0.74 -19.47 -8.29
C HIS A 203 0.33 -18.47 -7.88
N ILE A 204 1.57 -18.91 -7.64
CA ILE A 204 2.62 -18.07 -7.09
C ILE A 204 3.45 -17.50 -8.23
N GLN A 205 3.52 -16.17 -8.24
CA GLN A 205 4.29 -15.41 -9.19
C GLN A 205 5.76 -15.44 -8.79
N VAL A 206 6.67 -15.42 -9.76
CA VAL A 206 8.11 -15.23 -9.52
C VAL A 206 8.48 -13.90 -10.17
N GLY A 207 9.02 -12.99 -9.36
CA GLY A 207 9.45 -11.67 -9.83
C GLY A 207 10.93 -11.66 -10.23
N ASP A 208 11.25 -10.85 -11.24
CA ASP A 208 12.61 -10.51 -11.64
C ASP A 208 12.88 -9.01 -11.41
N PRO A 209 13.48 -8.63 -10.26
CA PRO A 209 13.72 -7.22 -9.96
C PRO A 209 14.71 -6.55 -10.94
N PHE A 210 15.55 -7.30 -11.65
CA PHE A 210 16.43 -6.71 -12.65
C PHE A 210 15.65 -6.26 -13.88
N MET A 211 14.64 -7.04 -14.30
CA MET A 211 13.70 -6.59 -15.33
C MET A 211 12.87 -5.40 -14.85
N GLU A 212 12.45 -5.37 -13.58
CA GLU A 212 11.70 -4.23 -13.05
C GLU A 212 12.54 -2.95 -13.04
N LYS A 213 13.84 -3.04 -12.72
CA LYS A 213 14.75 -1.90 -12.81
C LYS A 213 14.80 -1.32 -14.22
N LEU A 214 14.91 -2.18 -15.22
CA LEU A 214 14.90 -1.76 -16.63
C LEU A 214 13.53 -1.17 -17.03
N LEU A 215 12.43 -1.74 -16.53
CA LEU A 215 11.07 -1.26 -16.73
C LEU A 215 10.91 0.17 -16.19
N ILE A 216 11.40 0.45 -14.98
CA ILE A 216 11.37 1.78 -14.34
C ILE A 216 12.08 2.80 -15.23
N GLU A 217 13.33 2.53 -15.64
CA GLU A 217 14.11 3.50 -16.43
C GLU A 217 13.52 3.71 -17.84
N ALA A 218 13.04 2.65 -18.48
CA ALA A 218 12.36 2.74 -19.78
C ALA A 218 11.09 3.59 -19.69
N PHE A 219 10.24 3.32 -18.70
CA PHE A 219 8.98 4.04 -18.51
C PHE A 219 9.20 5.52 -18.21
N LEU A 220 10.11 5.85 -17.29
CA LEU A 220 10.39 7.24 -16.93
C LEU A 220 10.94 8.02 -18.12
N ARG A 221 11.81 7.42 -18.94
CA ARG A 221 12.27 8.04 -20.19
C ARG A 221 11.13 8.29 -21.18
N MET A 222 10.21 7.33 -21.35
CA MET A 222 9.04 7.53 -22.21
C MET A 222 8.16 8.69 -21.72
N ASN A 223 8.01 8.83 -20.41
CA ASN A 223 7.22 9.91 -19.82
C ASN A 223 7.92 11.28 -19.95
N GLU A 224 9.23 11.33 -19.72
CA GLU A 224 10.07 12.52 -19.92
C GLU A 224 10.04 12.99 -21.39
N GLU A 225 10.08 12.06 -22.35
CA GLU A 225 9.93 12.34 -23.79
C GLU A 225 8.47 12.66 -24.19
N LYS A 226 7.53 12.73 -23.24
CA LYS A 226 6.10 13.02 -23.43
C LYS A 226 5.43 12.07 -24.43
N LEU A 227 5.83 10.80 -24.37
CA LEU A 227 5.31 9.78 -25.28
C LEU A 227 3.98 9.18 -24.80
N LEU A 228 3.72 9.22 -23.50
CA LEU A 228 2.61 8.53 -22.87
C LEU A 228 1.40 9.45 -22.64
N THR A 229 0.19 8.91 -22.75
CA THR A 229 -1.07 9.62 -22.42
C THR A 229 -1.85 8.95 -21.28
N GLY A 230 -1.48 7.74 -20.90
CA GLY A 230 -2.00 7.01 -19.75
C GLY A 230 -1.19 5.74 -19.50
N ALA A 231 -1.30 5.17 -18.30
CA ALA A 231 -0.58 3.96 -17.93
C ALA A 231 -1.33 3.13 -16.89
N GLN A 232 -1.04 1.83 -16.87
CA GLN A 232 -1.53 0.87 -15.90
C GLN A 232 -0.52 -0.27 -15.78
N ASP A 233 -0.20 -0.67 -14.56
CA ASP A 233 0.60 -1.86 -14.32
C ASP A 233 -0.18 -3.15 -14.65
N LEU A 234 0.55 -4.24 -14.86
CA LEU A 234 -0.05 -5.58 -14.95
C LEU A 234 0.24 -6.34 -13.66
N GLY A 235 -0.78 -6.41 -12.79
CA GLY A 235 -0.81 -7.28 -11.62
C GLY A 235 -1.85 -8.39 -11.78
N ALA A 236 -2.76 -8.49 -10.81
CA ALA A 236 -3.88 -9.43 -10.82
C ALA A 236 -4.73 -9.32 -12.09
N GLY A 237 -4.98 -10.46 -12.74
CA GLY A 237 -5.67 -10.53 -14.03
C GLY A 237 -4.91 -10.03 -15.25
N GLY A 238 -3.67 -9.56 -15.09
CA GLY A 238 -2.73 -9.30 -16.17
C GLY A 238 -3.27 -8.44 -17.32
N VAL A 239 -3.17 -8.99 -18.55
CA VAL A 239 -3.58 -8.30 -19.78
C VAL A 239 -5.05 -7.91 -19.74
N LEU A 240 -5.92 -8.81 -19.28
CA LEU A 240 -7.36 -8.57 -19.17
C LEU A 240 -7.64 -7.36 -18.28
N SER A 241 -7.12 -7.38 -17.05
CA SER A 241 -7.37 -6.34 -16.06
C SER A 241 -6.88 -4.98 -16.57
N ALA A 242 -5.61 -4.91 -16.96
CA ALA A 242 -4.98 -3.66 -17.37
C ALA A 242 -5.66 -3.03 -18.59
N THR A 243 -5.93 -3.83 -19.63
CA THR A 243 -6.56 -3.31 -20.86
C THR A 243 -8.03 -2.96 -20.65
N CYS A 244 -8.79 -3.75 -19.87
CA CYS A 244 -10.21 -3.46 -19.66
C CYS A 244 -10.41 -2.25 -18.75
N GLU A 245 -9.55 -2.04 -17.75
CA GLU A 245 -9.61 -0.85 -16.89
C GLU A 245 -9.29 0.42 -17.67
N LEU A 246 -8.21 0.42 -18.47
CA LEU A 246 -7.83 1.55 -19.31
C LEU A 246 -8.97 1.94 -20.27
N MET A 247 -9.59 0.94 -20.91
CA MET A 247 -10.74 1.13 -21.81
C MET A 247 -11.97 1.63 -21.05
N SER A 248 -12.37 0.93 -19.99
CA SER A 248 -13.61 1.19 -19.26
C SER A 248 -13.61 2.53 -18.54
N LYS A 249 -12.49 2.93 -17.90
CA LYS A 249 -12.34 4.24 -17.25
C LYS A 249 -12.39 5.38 -18.27
N GLY A 250 -11.94 5.13 -19.50
CA GLY A 250 -12.05 6.07 -20.64
C GLY A 250 -13.42 6.07 -21.34
N ASN A 251 -14.34 5.16 -20.99
CA ASN A 251 -15.58 4.87 -21.73
C ASN A 251 -15.37 4.40 -23.18
N PHE A 252 -14.28 3.69 -23.44
CA PHE A 252 -13.97 3.09 -24.74
C PHE A 252 -14.18 1.57 -24.75
N GLY A 253 -14.26 1.03 -25.95
CA GLY A 253 -14.04 -0.39 -26.22
C GLY A 253 -12.70 -0.59 -26.92
N GLY A 254 -12.46 -1.80 -27.39
CA GLY A 254 -11.25 -2.06 -28.15
C GLY A 254 -11.07 -3.52 -28.52
N ILE A 255 -10.08 -3.75 -29.36
CA ILE A 255 -9.64 -5.09 -29.76
C ILE A 255 -8.27 -5.34 -29.14
N VAL A 256 -8.16 -6.41 -28.36
CA VAL A 256 -6.93 -6.90 -27.73
C VAL A 256 -6.43 -8.10 -28.55
N TYR A 257 -5.27 -7.95 -29.16
CA TYR A 257 -4.62 -8.93 -30.02
C TYR A 257 -3.62 -9.75 -29.20
N LEU A 258 -4.04 -10.93 -28.75
CA LEU A 258 -3.24 -11.76 -27.85
C LEU A 258 -2.01 -12.37 -28.53
N ASP A 259 -2.03 -12.52 -29.86
CA ASP A 259 -0.87 -12.97 -30.64
C ASP A 259 0.30 -11.97 -30.61
N ARG A 260 0.05 -10.73 -30.19
CA ARG A 260 1.07 -9.67 -30.09
C ARG A 260 1.67 -9.55 -28.69
N VAL A 261 1.13 -10.24 -27.70
CA VAL A 261 1.70 -10.26 -26.36
C VAL A 261 3.02 -11.03 -26.42
N PRO A 262 4.17 -10.44 -26.02
CA PRO A 262 5.43 -11.19 -26.00
C PRO A 262 5.34 -12.36 -25.02
N LEU A 263 5.65 -13.57 -25.48
CA LEU A 263 5.52 -14.79 -24.69
C LEU A 263 6.88 -15.37 -24.30
N ARG A 264 6.96 -15.88 -23.08
CA ARG A 264 8.04 -16.75 -22.59
C ARG A 264 7.77 -18.20 -22.96
N GLU A 265 6.49 -18.59 -22.95
CA GLU A 265 6.00 -19.93 -23.27
C GLU A 265 5.12 -19.86 -24.53
N PRO A 266 5.61 -20.31 -25.70
CA PRO A 266 4.96 -20.05 -26.99
C PRO A 266 3.69 -20.88 -27.26
N ASP A 267 3.48 -21.95 -26.48
CA ASP A 267 2.36 -22.88 -26.59
C ASP A 267 1.16 -22.51 -25.70
N MET A 268 1.18 -21.32 -25.08
CA MET A 268 0.05 -20.80 -24.30
C MET A 268 -1.24 -20.67 -25.14
N GLU A 269 -2.36 -21.02 -24.53
CA GLU A 269 -3.68 -20.78 -25.07
C GLU A 269 -4.10 -19.32 -24.90
N GLY A 270 -5.01 -18.84 -25.75
CA GLY A 270 -5.41 -17.43 -25.73
C GLY A 270 -5.97 -16.97 -24.37
N TRP A 271 -6.71 -17.83 -23.65
CA TRP A 271 -7.22 -17.47 -22.34
C TRP A 271 -6.11 -17.35 -21.28
N GLU A 272 -5.04 -18.14 -21.40
CA GLU A 272 -3.89 -18.13 -20.49
C GLU A 272 -3.06 -16.87 -20.68
N ILE A 273 -2.84 -16.47 -21.94
CA ILE A 273 -2.17 -15.19 -22.27
C ILE A 273 -2.99 -14.01 -21.71
N LEU A 274 -4.31 -14.08 -21.86
CA LEU A 274 -5.22 -13.02 -21.44
C LEU A 274 -5.20 -12.78 -19.92
N ILE A 275 -5.06 -13.85 -19.12
CA ILE A 275 -5.18 -13.77 -17.66
C ILE A 275 -3.88 -14.03 -16.89
N SER A 276 -2.77 -14.29 -17.60
CA SER A 276 -1.46 -14.49 -16.98
C SER A 276 -1.05 -13.31 -16.10
N GLU A 277 -0.58 -13.61 -14.90
CA GLU A 277 -0.13 -12.64 -13.91
C GLU A 277 1.40 -12.59 -13.80
N SER A 278 2.12 -12.94 -14.89
CA SER A 278 3.56 -12.74 -14.98
C SER A 278 3.94 -11.30 -14.61
N GLN A 279 5.05 -11.16 -13.89
CA GLN A 279 5.47 -9.91 -13.28
C GLN A 279 6.20 -8.98 -14.26
N GLU A 280 6.58 -7.79 -13.79
CA GLU A 280 7.41 -6.81 -14.51
C GLU A 280 6.88 -6.40 -15.90
N ARG A 281 5.56 -6.20 -15.99
CA ARG A 281 4.89 -5.72 -17.21
C ARG A 281 4.12 -4.43 -16.94
N MET A 282 4.06 -3.57 -17.95
CA MET A 282 3.35 -2.30 -17.93
C MET A 282 2.52 -2.14 -19.21
N ALA A 283 1.30 -1.63 -19.07
CA ALA A 283 0.45 -1.18 -20.17
C ALA A 283 0.53 0.34 -20.27
N VAL A 284 0.82 0.85 -21.47
CA VAL A 284 0.85 2.29 -21.75
C VAL A 284 -0.08 2.64 -22.88
N VAL A 285 -0.77 3.77 -22.72
CA VAL A 285 -1.63 4.38 -23.73
C VAL A 285 -0.84 5.45 -24.46
N THR A 286 -0.94 5.45 -25.79
CA THR A 286 -0.21 6.40 -26.65
C THR A 286 -0.94 6.61 -27.97
N THR A 287 -0.57 7.68 -28.68
CA THR A 287 -0.95 7.90 -30.08
C THR A 287 -0.05 7.12 -31.05
N ARG A 288 -0.58 6.81 -32.24
CA ARG A 288 0.08 5.93 -33.23
C ARG A 288 1.42 6.48 -33.76
N ASP A 289 1.56 7.79 -33.85
CA ASP A 289 2.79 8.47 -34.29
C ASP A 289 3.97 8.25 -33.33
N LYS A 290 3.69 7.99 -32.05
CA LYS A 290 4.71 7.81 -30.99
C LYS A 290 5.11 6.36 -30.77
N VAL A 291 4.34 5.40 -31.29
CA VAL A 291 4.55 3.94 -31.10
C VAL A 291 5.97 3.53 -31.47
N LYS A 292 6.48 3.99 -32.62
CA LYS A 292 7.82 3.62 -33.08
C LYS A 292 8.89 3.98 -32.05
N ARG A 293 8.82 5.19 -31.50
CA ARG A 293 9.79 5.68 -30.52
C ARG A 293 9.70 4.90 -29.21
N ILE A 294 8.49 4.58 -28.75
CA ILE A 294 8.28 3.75 -27.55
C ILE A 294 8.94 2.38 -27.72
N LEU A 295 8.68 1.69 -28.84
CA LEU A 295 9.26 0.36 -29.09
C LEU A 295 10.79 0.39 -29.28
N GLU A 296 11.35 1.49 -29.79
CA GLU A 296 12.80 1.72 -29.79
C GLU A 296 13.34 1.78 -28.35
N ILE A 297 12.72 2.56 -27.46
CA ILE A 297 13.11 2.64 -26.04
C ILE A 297 13.00 1.27 -25.36
N VAL A 298 11.89 0.55 -25.56
CA VAL A 298 11.71 -0.82 -25.02
C VAL A 298 12.90 -1.71 -25.40
N LYS A 299 13.31 -1.68 -26.67
CA LYS A 299 14.46 -2.46 -27.16
C LYS A 299 15.81 -1.95 -26.60
N GLU A 300 16.00 -0.63 -26.48
CA GLU A 300 17.20 -0.03 -25.89
C GLU A 300 17.44 -0.52 -24.45
N PHE A 301 16.37 -0.73 -23.68
CA PHE A 301 16.41 -1.28 -22.32
C PHE A 301 16.32 -2.81 -22.25
N MET A 302 16.45 -3.52 -23.38
CA MET A 302 16.41 -5.00 -23.45
C MET A 302 15.09 -5.62 -22.94
N LEU A 303 13.99 -4.88 -23.06
CA LEU A 303 12.64 -5.33 -22.72
C LEU A 303 11.91 -5.83 -23.98
N TYR A 304 10.77 -6.48 -23.77
CA TYR A 304 9.89 -6.94 -24.82
C TYR A 304 8.65 -6.05 -24.87
N GLY A 305 8.07 -5.81 -26.04
CA GLY A 305 6.81 -5.07 -26.13
C GLY A 305 6.27 -4.95 -27.54
N ASP A 306 4.95 -4.78 -27.64
CA ASP A 306 4.24 -4.57 -28.91
C ASP A 306 2.90 -3.84 -28.66
N VAL A 307 2.29 -3.36 -29.74
CA VAL A 307 0.93 -2.78 -29.72
C VAL A 307 -0.09 -3.90 -29.58
N VAL A 308 -0.55 -4.12 -28.35
CA VAL A 308 -1.45 -5.22 -28.00
C VAL A 308 -2.92 -4.85 -28.17
N ALA A 309 -3.31 -3.59 -28.00
CA ALA A 309 -4.71 -3.21 -28.18
C ALA A 309 -4.93 -1.95 -29.02
N GLU A 310 -6.05 -1.95 -29.73
CA GLU A 310 -6.55 -0.79 -30.47
C GLU A 310 -7.89 -0.36 -29.88
N LEU A 311 -8.02 0.93 -29.60
CA LEU A 311 -9.21 1.50 -28.99
C LEU A 311 -10.30 1.82 -30.04
N ASN A 312 -11.55 1.86 -29.59
CA ASN A 312 -12.67 2.31 -30.40
C ASN A 312 -13.85 2.78 -29.52
N GLU A 313 -14.89 3.31 -30.13
CA GLU A 313 -16.06 3.88 -29.44
C GLU A 313 -17.19 2.88 -29.18
N SER A 314 -16.97 1.58 -29.44
CA SER A 314 -18.04 0.58 -29.32
C SER A 314 -18.48 0.30 -27.88
N GLY A 315 -17.61 0.60 -26.91
CA GLY A 315 -17.79 0.16 -25.51
C GLY A 315 -17.66 -1.36 -25.31
N ILE A 316 -17.28 -2.12 -26.35
CA ILE A 316 -17.10 -3.57 -26.31
C ILE A 316 -15.62 -3.90 -26.14
N TYR A 317 -15.32 -4.77 -25.19
CA TYR A 317 -14.02 -5.41 -25.02
C TYR A 317 -13.98 -6.69 -25.85
N LYS A 318 -13.06 -6.77 -26.81
CA LYS A 318 -12.90 -7.92 -27.70
C LYS A 318 -11.48 -8.47 -27.63
N ALA A 319 -11.30 -9.70 -27.19
CA ALA A 319 -10.01 -10.39 -27.24
C ALA A 319 -9.95 -11.35 -28.44
N VAL A 320 -8.89 -11.24 -29.24
CA VAL A 320 -8.66 -12.04 -30.45
C VAL A 320 -7.35 -12.82 -30.32
N PHE A 321 -7.40 -14.10 -30.65
CA PHE A 321 -6.23 -14.99 -30.71
C PHE A 321 -6.29 -15.87 -31.96
N LYS A 322 -5.20 -15.91 -32.72
CA LYS A 322 -5.07 -16.65 -34.00
C LYS A 322 -6.24 -16.37 -34.96
N GLY A 323 -6.65 -15.10 -35.03
CA GLY A 323 -7.76 -14.62 -35.85
C GLY A 323 -9.17 -14.99 -35.35
N LYS A 324 -9.30 -15.63 -34.18
CA LYS A 324 -10.59 -15.99 -33.58
C LYS A 324 -10.88 -15.10 -32.37
N THR A 325 -12.11 -14.60 -32.28
CA THR A 325 -12.60 -13.95 -31.07
C THR A 325 -12.78 -15.00 -29.98
N ILE A 326 -12.13 -14.79 -28.82
CA ILE A 326 -12.26 -15.69 -27.66
C ILE A 326 -13.07 -15.07 -26.52
N LEU A 327 -13.18 -13.74 -26.48
CA LEU A 327 -13.98 -12.99 -25.51
C LEU A 327 -14.56 -11.76 -26.21
N GLU A 328 -15.85 -11.51 -26.05
CA GLU A 328 -16.53 -10.32 -26.57
C GLU A 328 -17.67 -9.92 -25.63
N VAL A 329 -17.42 -8.92 -24.78
CA VAL A 329 -18.35 -8.46 -23.74
C VAL A 329 -18.26 -6.94 -23.58
N PRO A 330 -19.27 -6.27 -23.02
CA PRO A 330 -19.15 -4.84 -22.69
C PRO A 330 -17.97 -4.59 -21.75
N ALA A 331 -17.11 -3.61 -22.05
CA ALA A 331 -15.92 -3.32 -21.23
C ALA A 331 -16.31 -2.94 -19.79
N LYS A 332 -17.40 -2.18 -19.62
CA LYS A 332 -17.95 -1.82 -18.30
C LYS A 332 -18.41 -3.03 -17.50
N LEU A 333 -18.91 -4.08 -18.15
CA LEU A 333 -19.37 -5.28 -17.44
C LEU A 333 -18.20 -5.98 -16.72
N LEU A 334 -17.01 -5.97 -17.33
CA LEU A 334 -15.80 -6.53 -16.72
C LEU A 334 -15.39 -5.79 -15.45
N THR A 335 -15.50 -4.46 -15.42
CA THR A 335 -15.05 -3.61 -14.30
C THR A 335 -16.14 -3.30 -13.26
N GLU A 336 -17.41 -3.51 -13.60
CA GLU A 336 -18.56 -3.32 -12.72
C GLU A 336 -18.93 -4.63 -12.03
N ALA A 337 -18.01 -5.10 -11.17
CA ALA A 337 -18.28 -6.23 -10.30
C ALA A 337 -19.54 -6.00 -9.44
N PRO A 338 -20.29 -7.08 -9.10
CA PRO A 338 -21.45 -6.98 -8.23
C PRO A 338 -21.07 -6.35 -6.88
N ILE A 339 -21.95 -5.49 -6.38
CA ILE A 339 -21.77 -4.81 -5.09
C ILE A 339 -22.62 -5.53 -4.03
N GLU A 340 -22.02 -5.82 -2.89
CA GLU A 340 -22.71 -6.39 -1.73
C GLU A 340 -23.35 -5.29 -0.87
N PRO A 341 -24.44 -5.60 -0.14
CA PRO A 341 -25.07 -4.65 0.77
C PRO A 341 -24.12 -4.21 1.88
N THR A 342 -24.10 -2.92 2.18
CA THR A 342 -23.37 -2.38 3.33
C THR A 342 -24.19 -2.45 4.61
N PHE A 343 -23.48 -2.68 5.71
CA PHE A 343 -23.99 -2.51 7.06
C PHE A 343 -23.77 -1.07 7.50
N ARG A 344 -24.84 -0.44 7.98
CA ARG A 344 -24.75 0.86 8.64
C ARG A 344 -24.26 0.64 10.07
N TYR A 345 -23.09 1.18 10.36
CA TYR A 345 -22.48 1.09 11.68
C TYR A 345 -22.62 2.41 12.44
N GLU A 346 -23.14 2.36 13.66
CA GLU A 346 -23.21 3.49 14.58
C GLU A 346 -22.15 3.32 15.67
N PRO A 347 -21.15 4.22 15.76
CA PRO A 347 -20.05 4.07 16.71
C PRO A 347 -20.53 3.96 18.17
N PRO A 348 -20.11 2.90 18.90
CA PRO A 348 -20.42 2.79 20.31
C PRO A 348 -19.59 3.81 21.12
N PRO A 349 -19.95 4.08 22.39
CA PRO A 349 -19.03 4.70 23.33
C PRO A 349 -17.73 3.91 23.41
N MET A 350 -16.60 4.59 23.62
CA MET A 350 -15.29 3.92 23.69
C MET A 350 -15.28 2.87 24.81
N PRO A 351 -14.90 1.61 24.51
CA PRO A 351 -14.77 0.60 25.54
C PRO A 351 -13.51 0.82 26.37
N SER A 352 -13.45 0.20 27.56
CA SER A 352 -12.16 -0.01 28.22
C SER A 352 -11.38 -1.11 27.47
N PHE A 353 -10.11 -0.83 27.19
CA PHE A 353 -9.21 -1.76 26.53
C PHE A 353 -8.48 -2.70 27.50
N ASP A 354 -8.88 -2.75 28.78
CA ASP A 354 -8.30 -3.67 29.78
C ASP A 354 -8.61 -5.15 29.44
N LYS A 355 -9.63 -5.39 28.60
CA LYS A 355 -10.08 -6.71 28.17
C LYS A 355 -9.52 -7.15 26.82
N VAL A 356 -8.59 -6.40 26.24
CA VAL A 356 -7.91 -6.82 25.00
C VAL A 356 -7.23 -8.17 25.23
N LYS A 357 -7.55 -9.15 24.38
CA LYS A 357 -7.05 -10.52 24.50
C LYS A 357 -5.71 -10.71 23.79
N ILE A 358 -5.50 -9.94 22.72
CA ILE A 358 -4.30 -10.05 21.88
C ILE A 358 -3.19 -9.19 22.47
N SER A 359 -1.97 -9.73 22.49
CA SER A 359 -0.76 -8.98 22.81
C SER A 359 0.28 -9.24 21.74
N PHE A 360 0.87 -8.16 21.23
CA PHE A 360 2.04 -8.24 20.37
C PHE A 360 3.30 -8.33 21.22
N GLU A 361 4.33 -9.01 20.73
CA GLU A 361 5.64 -9.03 21.36
C GLU A 361 6.39 -7.70 21.16
N ASP A 362 7.31 -7.37 22.08
CA ASP A 362 8.31 -6.30 21.87
C ASP A 362 9.55 -6.94 21.25
N VAL A 363 9.68 -6.86 19.94
CA VAL A 363 10.84 -7.39 19.22
C VAL A 363 11.76 -6.26 18.79
N ASP A 364 13.07 -6.51 18.76
CA ASP A 364 13.98 -5.62 18.04
C ASP A 364 13.76 -5.84 16.54
N ALA A 365 13.14 -4.88 15.86
CA ALA A 365 12.99 -4.93 14.41
C ALA A 365 14.30 -4.58 13.68
N HIS A 366 15.38 -4.21 14.37
CA HIS A 366 16.64 -3.86 13.72
C HIS A 366 17.27 -5.01 12.96
N GLU A 367 17.20 -6.26 13.47
CA GLU A 367 17.67 -7.44 12.72
C GLU A 367 16.91 -7.66 11.40
N VAL A 368 15.71 -7.09 11.29
CA VAL A 368 14.94 -7.04 10.03
C VAL A 368 15.42 -5.85 9.18
N PHE A 369 15.53 -4.66 9.76
CA PHE A 369 15.94 -3.45 9.05
C PHE A 369 17.40 -3.47 8.55
N GLU A 370 18.31 -4.17 9.22
CA GLU A 370 19.71 -4.33 8.77
C GLU A 370 19.83 -5.07 7.44
N GLN A 371 18.84 -5.89 7.08
CA GLN A 371 18.80 -6.59 5.80
C GLN A 371 18.41 -5.66 4.65
N TYR A 372 17.79 -4.51 4.97
CA TYR A 372 17.38 -3.52 3.99
C TYR A 372 18.51 -2.52 3.72
N ASP A 373 18.83 -2.30 2.44
CA ASP A 373 19.71 -1.20 2.06
C ASP A 373 18.94 0.13 2.09
N HIS A 374 18.79 0.66 3.31
CA HIS A 374 18.14 1.94 3.58
C HIS A 374 19.00 3.15 3.22
N MET A 375 20.25 2.94 2.74
CA MET A 375 21.17 3.98 2.32
C MET A 375 21.19 4.18 0.80
N VAL A 376 20.73 3.21 0.00
CA VAL A 376 20.64 3.39 -1.46
C VAL A 376 19.78 4.59 -1.82
N GLY A 377 20.33 5.47 -2.65
CA GLY A 377 19.69 6.74 -3.03
C GLY A 377 19.85 7.88 -2.00
N THR A 378 20.43 7.63 -0.82
CA THR A 378 20.76 8.58 0.28
C THR A 378 19.93 9.87 0.30
N ASP A 379 18.61 9.72 0.40
CA ASP A 379 17.69 10.84 0.68
C ASP A 379 16.99 10.70 2.04
N THR A 380 17.38 9.69 2.83
CA THR A 380 16.87 9.44 4.19
C THR A 380 17.52 10.41 5.18
N VAL A 381 16.69 11.23 5.81
CA VAL A 381 17.06 12.24 6.82
C VAL A 381 16.99 11.65 8.22
N ILE A 382 15.96 10.84 8.49
CA ILE A 382 15.78 10.08 9.73
C ILE A 382 15.70 8.60 9.35
N ALA A 383 16.65 7.81 9.87
CA ALA A 383 16.77 6.39 9.60
C ALA A 383 15.61 5.57 10.21
N PRO A 384 15.38 4.33 9.74
CA PRO A 384 14.45 3.39 10.36
C PRO A 384 14.69 3.21 11.87
N GLY A 385 13.65 2.86 12.62
CA GLY A 385 13.73 2.53 14.05
C GLY A 385 13.38 3.66 15.02
N THR A 386 13.27 4.92 14.56
CA THR A 386 12.82 6.05 15.40
C THR A 386 11.31 6.33 15.32
N GLY A 387 10.56 5.48 14.60
CA GLY A 387 9.09 5.50 14.54
C GLY A 387 8.47 6.31 13.40
N THR A 388 9.25 7.14 12.69
CA THR A 388 8.83 7.89 11.48
C THR A 388 10.02 8.00 10.55
N ALA A 389 9.85 7.64 9.27
CA ALA A 389 10.85 7.87 8.25
C ALA A 389 10.72 9.32 7.74
N LEU A 390 11.83 10.01 7.52
CA LEU A 390 11.84 11.34 6.91
C LEU A 390 12.81 11.34 5.74
N MET A 391 12.35 11.82 4.59
CA MET A 391 13.15 11.89 3.38
C MET A 391 13.23 13.31 2.84
N ARG A 392 14.26 13.58 2.04
CA ARG A 392 14.52 14.87 1.37
C ARG A 392 14.21 14.77 -0.11
N ILE A 393 13.72 15.87 -0.69
CA ILE A 393 13.71 16.08 -2.14
C ILE A 393 14.99 16.84 -2.52
N LYS A 394 15.90 16.18 -3.24
CA LYS A 394 17.20 16.75 -3.65
C LYS A 394 17.04 18.11 -4.33
N GLY A 395 17.96 19.01 -4.04
CA GLY A 395 17.95 20.39 -4.57
C GLY A 395 16.89 21.30 -3.93
N THR A 396 16.17 20.83 -2.90
CA THR A 396 15.18 21.62 -2.16
C THR A 396 15.37 21.47 -0.64
N LYS A 397 14.68 22.31 0.13
CA LYS A 397 14.52 22.16 1.58
C LYS A 397 13.32 21.27 1.96
N ILE A 398 12.50 20.88 0.99
CA ILE A 398 11.26 20.14 1.24
C ILE A 398 11.61 18.69 1.55
N GLY A 399 10.91 18.14 2.54
CA GLY A 399 10.93 16.71 2.85
C GLY A 399 9.53 16.12 2.96
N TYR A 400 9.50 14.80 3.03
CA TYR A 400 8.28 14.02 3.22
C TYR A 400 8.50 12.98 4.32
N ALA A 401 7.64 13.04 5.32
CA ALA A 401 7.58 12.12 6.45
C ALA A 401 6.62 10.97 6.14
N LEU A 402 7.02 9.75 6.46
CA LEU A 402 6.30 8.53 6.14
C LEU A 402 6.15 7.66 7.39
N VAL A 403 4.95 7.12 7.56
CA VAL A 403 4.60 6.21 8.65
C VAL A 403 3.72 5.10 8.11
N VAL A 404 3.97 3.87 8.56
CA VAL A 404 2.99 2.78 8.56
C VAL A 404 2.69 2.42 10.01
N HIS A 405 1.42 2.27 10.38
CA HIS A 405 1.01 1.98 11.75
C HIS A 405 -0.34 1.26 11.81
N SER A 406 -0.48 0.37 12.77
CA SER A 406 -1.72 -0.36 13.03
C SER A 406 -1.96 -0.60 14.52
N ARG A 407 -3.22 -0.87 14.88
CA ARG A 407 -3.68 -1.20 16.24
C ARG A 407 -4.64 -2.38 16.25
N ALA A 408 -4.21 -3.49 15.64
CA ALA A 408 -4.97 -4.74 15.62
C ALA A 408 -5.27 -5.28 17.04
N ASP A 409 -4.43 -4.96 18.03
CA ASP A 409 -4.67 -5.28 19.44
C ASP A 409 -5.95 -4.62 19.96
N LEU A 410 -6.18 -3.35 19.59
CA LEU A 410 -7.41 -2.65 19.95
C LEU A 410 -8.59 -3.06 19.07
N ALA A 411 -8.34 -3.23 17.76
CA ALA A 411 -9.36 -3.55 16.77
C ALA A 411 -9.93 -4.97 16.92
N ASP A 412 -9.19 -5.89 17.54
CA ASP A 412 -9.72 -7.19 17.96
C ASP A 412 -10.82 -7.06 19.02
N LEU A 413 -10.72 -6.06 19.91
CA LEU A 413 -11.82 -5.78 20.84
C LEU A 413 -12.92 -4.96 20.18
N ASP A 414 -12.55 -3.84 19.55
CA ASP A 414 -13.47 -2.90 18.90
C ASP A 414 -12.85 -2.34 17.61
N PRO A 415 -13.27 -2.85 16.43
CA PRO A 415 -12.67 -2.46 15.15
C PRO A 415 -12.81 -0.97 14.85
N TYR A 416 -13.87 -0.32 15.30
CA TYR A 416 -14.07 1.10 15.07
C TYR A 416 -13.05 1.92 15.86
N TRP A 417 -13.01 1.74 17.19
CA TRP A 417 -12.13 2.53 18.05
C TRP A 417 -10.66 2.19 17.83
N GLY A 418 -10.32 0.91 17.63
CA GLY A 418 -8.95 0.51 17.32
C GLY A 418 -8.44 1.15 16.03
N THR A 419 -9.27 1.15 14.98
CA THR A 419 -8.96 1.80 13.71
C THR A 419 -8.83 3.32 13.87
N TYR A 420 -9.81 3.95 14.51
CA TYR A 420 -9.82 5.40 14.72
C TYR A 420 -8.57 5.86 15.47
N ILE A 421 -8.17 5.13 16.53
CA ILE A 421 -6.95 5.41 17.29
C ILE A 421 -5.69 5.20 16.44
N ALA A 422 -5.64 4.17 15.57
CA ALA A 422 -4.51 3.97 14.67
C ALA A 422 -4.28 5.16 13.73
N VAL A 423 -5.36 5.79 13.22
CA VAL A 423 -5.26 7.02 12.41
C VAL A 423 -4.69 8.18 13.23
N LEU A 424 -5.17 8.37 14.47
CA LEU A 424 -4.68 9.43 15.36
C LEU A 424 -3.20 9.23 15.72
N GLU A 425 -2.80 8.02 16.07
CA GLU A 425 -1.41 7.68 16.41
C GLU A 425 -0.47 7.86 15.20
N SER A 426 -0.94 7.56 14.00
CA SER A 426 -0.20 7.84 12.75
C SER A 426 0.05 9.36 12.59
N LEU A 427 -0.96 10.18 12.89
CA LEU A 427 -0.80 11.64 12.87
C LEU A 427 0.20 12.11 13.93
N ARG A 428 0.17 11.57 15.15
CA ARG A 428 1.15 11.92 16.21
C ARG A 428 2.58 11.67 15.73
N LYS A 429 2.83 10.53 15.06
CA LYS A 429 4.13 10.17 14.49
C LYS A 429 4.58 11.12 13.38
N ILE A 430 3.68 11.54 12.49
CA ILE A 430 3.97 12.54 11.46
C ILE A 430 4.28 13.91 12.07
N ARG A 431 3.49 14.36 13.05
CA ARG A 431 3.73 15.63 13.77
C ARG A 431 5.03 15.61 14.57
N ALA A 432 5.43 14.45 15.09
CA ALA A 432 6.66 14.30 15.90
C ALA A 432 7.96 14.66 15.15
N VAL A 433 7.93 14.68 13.81
CA VAL A 433 9.03 15.13 12.96
C VAL A 433 8.74 16.46 12.26
N GLY A 434 7.70 17.19 12.69
CA GLY A 434 7.29 18.47 12.11
C GLY A 434 6.53 18.35 10.79
N GLY A 435 6.07 17.15 10.44
CA GLY A 435 5.31 16.91 9.23
C GLY A 435 3.89 17.47 9.31
N LYS A 436 3.44 18.15 8.27
CA LYS A 436 2.03 18.47 8.04
C LYS A 436 1.40 17.32 7.24
N PRO A 437 0.39 16.61 7.76
CA PRO A 437 -0.21 15.48 7.05
C PRO A 437 -0.84 15.92 5.73
N LEU A 438 -0.61 15.15 4.66
CA LEU A 438 -1.15 15.43 3.32
C LEU A 438 -2.15 14.38 2.85
N GLY A 439 -1.96 13.12 3.23
CA GLY A 439 -2.89 12.06 2.84
C GLY A 439 -2.60 10.73 3.52
N ILE A 440 -3.59 9.85 3.44
CA ILE A 440 -3.56 8.48 3.94
C ILE A 440 -3.66 7.51 2.77
N THR A 441 -2.80 6.50 2.78
CA THR A 441 -3.03 5.22 2.10
C THR A 441 -3.38 4.17 3.14
N ASN A 442 -4.23 3.20 2.83
CA ASN A 442 -4.71 2.24 3.82
C ASN A 442 -4.71 0.79 3.30
N GLY A 443 -4.32 -0.15 4.14
CA GLY A 443 -4.37 -1.59 3.86
C GLY A 443 -5.42 -2.25 4.74
N VAL A 444 -6.61 -2.49 4.19
CA VAL A 444 -7.68 -3.24 4.88
C VAL A 444 -7.32 -4.72 4.85
N ASN A 445 -7.00 -5.31 6.01
CA ASN A 445 -6.77 -6.74 6.14
C ASN A 445 -7.86 -7.33 7.06
N TYR A 446 -8.70 -8.18 6.50
CA TYR A 446 -9.89 -8.70 7.18
C TYR A 446 -10.12 -10.18 6.90
N GLY A 447 -10.87 -10.82 7.80
CA GLY A 447 -11.38 -12.18 7.62
C GLY A 447 -12.51 -12.27 6.60
N ASP A 448 -13.43 -13.20 6.81
CA ASP A 448 -14.56 -13.42 5.89
C ASP A 448 -15.67 -12.36 6.12
N PRO A 449 -15.95 -11.49 5.13
CA PRO A 449 -16.97 -10.46 5.22
C PRO A 449 -18.41 -11.01 5.12
N ASP A 450 -18.63 -12.20 4.55
CA ASP A 450 -19.96 -12.83 4.53
C ASP A 450 -20.34 -13.34 5.93
N VAL A 451 -19.34 -13.74 6.74
CA VAL A 451 -19.54 -14.24 8.11
C VAL A 451 -19.67 -13.12 9.13
N ASP A 452 -18.82 -12.09 9.03
CA ASP A 452 -18.80 -10.98 9.99
C ASP A 452 -18.75 -9.61 9.29
N PRO A 453 -19.85 -9.20 8.64
CA PRO A 453 -19.87 -7.95 7.88
C PRO A 453 -19.93 -6.70 8.78
N GLU A 454 -20.48 -6.81 10.00
CA GLU A 454 -20.64 -5.67 10.92
C GLU A 454 -19.29 -5.13 11.40
N ARG A 455 -18.34 -6.01 11.72
CA ARG A 455 -17.00 -5.61 12.14
C ARG A 455 -16.16 -5.04 10.99
N LEU A 456 -16.37 -5.48 9.75
CA LEU A 456 -15.79 -4.82 8.57
C LEU A 456 -16.34 -3.39 8.44
N ALA A 457 -17.66 -3.22 8.58
CA ALA A 457 -18.30 -1.90 8.56
C ALA A 457 -17.75 -0.99 9.66
N ALA A 458 -17.54 -1.53 10.87
CA ALA A 458 -16.96 -0.81 11.99
C ALA A 458 -15.54 -0.30 11.68
N MET A 459 -14.68 -1.14 11.09
CA MET A 459 -13.33 -0.77 10.67
C MET A 459 -13.36 0.35 9.62
N MET A 460 -14.17 0.20 8.57
CA MET A 460 -14.30 1.23 7.52
C MET A 460 -14.86 2.55 8.06
N MET A 461 -15.82 2.48 9.00
CA MET A 461 -16.36 3.65 9.69
C MET A 461 -15.30 4.33 10.58
N GLY A 462 -14.42 3.56 11.23
CA GLY A 462 -13.30 4.09 12.03
C GLY A 462 -12.35 4.92 11.17
N LEU A 463 -11.98 4.39 10.00
CA LEU A 463 -11.13 5.09 9.02
C LEU A 463 -11.80 6.37 8.53
N LYS A 464 -13.07 6.27 8.10
CA LYS A 464 -13.86 7.42 7.64
C LYS A 464 -13.88 8.53 8.68
N ARG A 465 -14.25 8.22 9.93
CA ARG A 465 -14.37 9.21 11.01
C ARG A 465 -13.03 9.83 11.38
N GLY A 466 -11.97 9.02 11.46
CA GLY A 466 -10.63 9.52 11.72
C GLY A 466 -10.16 10.50 10.64
N ALA A 467 -10.33 10.14 9.38
CA ALA A 467 -9.97 10.97 8.23
C ALA A 467 -10.80 12.27 8.15
N GLU A 468 -12.12 12.20 8.36
CA GLU A 468 -13.03 13.35 8.36
C GLU A 468 -12.67 14.37 9.47
N GLU A 469 -12.46 13.89 10.69
CA GLU A 469 -12.20 14.75 11.85
C GLU A 469 -10.84 15.46 11.74
N LEU A 470 -9.82 14.74 11.29
CA LEU A 470 -8.48 15.29 11.09
C LEU A 470 -8.36 16.09 9.79
N LYS A 471 -9.38 16.02 8.92
CA LYS A 471 -9.39 16.62 7.58
C LYS A 471 -8.20 16.16 6.73
N ILE A 472 -7.86 14.88 6.83
CA ILE A 472 -6.80 14.24 6.05
C ILE A 472 -7.46 13.31 5.03
N PRO A 473 -7.27 13.52 3.72
CA PRO A 473 -7.90 12.68 2.71
C PRO A 473 -7.29 11.28 2.68
N VAL A 474 -8.13 10.27 2.43
CA VAL A 474 -7.67 8.95 1.97
C VAL A 474 -7.46 9.04 0.46
N VAL A 475 -6.20 8.94 0.03
CA VAL A 475 -5.80 9.15 -1.36
C VAL A 475 -5.63 7.86 -2.14
N SER A 476 -5.40 6.74 -1.46
CA SER A 476 -5.28 5.39 -2.05
C SER A 476 -5.47 4.31 -0.99
N GLY A 477 -5.43 3.04 -1.39
CA GLY A 477 -5.43 1.91 -0.49
C GLY A 477 -5.66 0.58 -1.19
N ASN A 478 -5.78 -0.47 -0.38
CA ASN A 478 -6.01 -1.85 -0.78
C ASN A 478 -6.98 -2.53 0.21
N ALA A 479 -7.70 -3.56 -0.26
CA ALA A 479 -8.51 -4.41 0.59
C ALA A 479 -8.27 -5.90 0.34
N SER A 480 -7.66 -6.54 1.32
CA SER A 480 -7.50 -8.00 1.40
C SER A 480 -8.49 -8.56 2.41
N LEU A 481 -9.50 -9.27 1.90
CA LEU A 481 -10.50 -9.97 2.69
C LEU A 481 -10.27 -11.48 2.63
N TYR A 482 -11.11 -12.25 3.32
CA TYR A 482 -11.03 -13.72 3.39
C TYR A 482 -9.72 -14.25 3.98
N ASN A 483 -9.01 -13.43 4.77
CA ASN A 483 -7.83 -13.88 5.53
C ASN A 483 -8.28 -14.76 6.70
N THR A 484 -8.56 -16.01 6.36
CA THR A 484 -9.13 -17.04 7.23
C THR A 484 -8.41 -18.36 6.99
N PHE A 485 -8.37 -19.19 8.03
CA PHE A 485 -7.88 -20.56 7.94
C PHE A 485 -8.71 -21.47 8.85
N LYS A 486 -9.36 -22.49 8.28
CA LYS A 486 -10.26 -23.42 8.98
C LYS A 486 -11.36 -22.70 9.79
N GLY A 487 -11.95 -21.66 9.21
CA GLY A 487 -12.99 -20.81 9.81
C GLY A 487 -12.48 -19.81 10.86
N LYS A 488 -11.17 -19.82 11.18
CA LYS A 488 -10.58 -18.85 12.10
C LYS A 488 -10.07 -17.64 11.30
N ALA A 489 -10.67 -16.47 11.55
CA ALA A 489 -10.24 -15.21 10.96
C ALA A 489 -9.02 -14.61 11.69
N ILE A 490 -8.22 -13.84 10.95
CA ILE A 490 -7.26 -12.91 11.55
C ILE A 490 -7.98 -11.83 12.37
N PRO A 491 -7.28 -11.17 13.31
CA PRO A 491 -7.77 -9.94 13.92
C PRO A 491 -8.02 -8.87 12.84
N PRO A 492 -9.11 -8.07 12.92
CA PRO A 492 -9.33 -6.95 12.01
C PRO A 492 -8.13 -5.99 12.06
N THR A 493 -7.41 -5.88 10.94
CA THR A 493 -6.11 -5.21 10.90
C THR A 493 -6.11 -4.16 9.80
N LEU A 494 -6.38 -2.90 10.18
CA LEU A 494 -6.20 -1.78 9.27
C LEU A 494 -4.79 -1.21 9.41
N ILE A 495 -4.03 -1.25 8.32
CA ILE A 495 -2.74 -0.58 8.21
C ILE A 495 -2.96 0.85 7.71
N ILE A 496 -2.47 1.84 8.45
CA ILE A 496 -2.48 3.25 8.06
C ILE A 496 -1.09 3.63 7.56
N GLY A 497 -0.97 3.88 6.25
CA GLY A 497 0.16 4.58 5.66
C GLY A 497 -0.13 6.08 5.61
N MET A 498 0.66 6.92 6.27
CA MET A 498 0.45 8.37 6.26
C MET A 498 1.68 9.09 5.69
N LEU A 499 1.43 10.06 4.81
CA LEU A 499 2.45 10.95 4.28
C LEU A 499 2.21 12.37 4.81
N GLY A 500 3.26 12.99 5.33
CA GLY A 500 3.27 14.41 5.69
C GLY A 500 4.40 15.19 5.03
N LYS A 501 4.19 16.48 4.76
CA LYS A 501 5.22 17.38 4.24
C LYS A 501 5.98 18.05 5.38
N VAL A 502 7.31 18.10 5.25
CA VAL A 502 8.19 18.94 6.07
C VAL A 502 8.69 20.08 5.20
N GLU A 503 8.45 21.33 5.60
CA GLU A 503 8.80 22.51 4.79
C GLU A 503 10.32 22.73 4.70
N ASP A 504 11.03 22.50 5.80
CA ASP A 504 12.49 22.62 5.86
C ASP A 504 13.10 21.45 6.64
N VAL A 505 13.64 20.46 5.92
CA VAL A 505 14.31 19.29 6.52
C VAL A 505 15.57 19.67 7.29
N GLU A 506 16.19 20.83 7.03
CA GLU A 506 17.38 21.28 7.73
C GLU A 506 17.03 21.81 9.13
N SER A 507 15.76 22.18 9.36
CA SER A 507 15.26 22.58 10.67
C SER A 507 14.95 21.40 11.58
N VAL A 508 14.84 20.19 11.03
CA VAL A 508 14.62 18.97 11.79
C VAL A 508 15.95 18.56 12.43
N PRO A 509 16.05 18.45 13.77
CA PRO A 509 17.29 18.00 14.39
C PRO A 509 17.58 16.59 13.90
N LEU A 510 18.77 16.29 13.37
CA LEU A 510 19.06 14.99 12.73
C LEU A 510 19.46 13.91 13.74
N GLY A 511 20.30 14.27 14.71
CA GLY A 511 20.76 13.36 15.76
C GLY A 511 20.01 13.53 17.08
N PHE A 512 20.14 12.51 17.94
CA PHE A 512 19.95 12.72 19.37
C PHE A 512 21.14 13.47 19.96
N LYS A 513 20.93 14.09 21.12
CA LYS A 513 21.97 14.74 21.92
C LYS A 513 21.71 14.41 23.40
N PRO A 514 22.68 14.59 24.30
CA PRO A 514 22.42 14.44 25.71
C PRO A 514 21.30 15.38 26.14
N SER A 515 20.21 14.84 26.68
CA SER A 515 18.97 15.56 26.94
C SER A 515 18.24 14.96 28.14
N ARG A 516 17.34 15.74 28.76
CA ARG A 516 16.35 15.21 29.70
C ARG A 516 15.21 14.57 28.94
N ILE A 517 14.58 13.56 29.54
CA ILE A 517 13.49 12.79 28.94
C ILE A 517 12.21 13.07 29.72
N TYR A 518 11.17 13.47 29.02
CA TYR A 518 9.86 13.77 29.59
C TYR A 518 8.79 12.89 28.96
N ALA A 519 7.89 12.36 29.77
CA ALA A 519 6.62 11.83 29.34
C ALA A 519 5.57 12.95 29.41
N ILE A 520 4.99 13.31 28.26
CA ILE A 520 4.04 14.41 28.15
C ILE A 520 2.70 13.88 27.66
N GLY A 521 1.65 14.14 28.42
CA GLY A 521 0.28 13.75 28.08
C GLY A 521 -0.43 12.99 29.19
N TRP A 522 -1.37 12.13 28.80
CA TRP A 522 -2.25 11.40 29.70
C TRP A 522 -2.10 9.88 29.50
N SER A 523 -2.21 9.15 30.61
CA SER A 523 -2.09 7.70 30.65
C SER A 523 -3.26 6.96 30.00
N ASN A 524 -4.37 7.64 29.71
CA ASN A 524 -5.55 7.09 29.06
C ASN A 524 -5.90 7.86 27.78
N PHE A 525 -6.94 7.43 27.08
CA PHE A 525 -7.44 8.11 25.88
C PHE A 525 -8.75 8.85 26.14
N ASP A 526 -8.85 10.10 25.69
CA ASP A 526 -10.09 10.86 25.57
C ASP A 526 -10.04 11.67 24.27
N ARG A 527 -10.99 11.43 23.37
CA ARG A 527 -11.06 12.10 22.07
C ARG A 527 -10.98 13.63 22.18
N ARG A 528 -11.57 14.24 23.22
CA ARG A 528 -11.71 15.69 23.36
C ARG A 528 -10.39 16.44 23.54
N ARG A 529 -9.33 15.74 23.97
CA ARG A 529 -8.01 16.33 24.25
C ARG A 529 -6.93 15.94 23.25
N GLU A 530 -7.27 15.21 22.19
CA GLU A 530 -6.30 14.80 21.16
C GLU A 530 -5.63 15.99 20.49
N GLU A 531 -6.44 16.98 20.09
CA GLU A 531 -5.96 18.23 19.49
C GLU A 531 -4.98 18.98 20.41
N LEU A 532 -5.16 18.90 21.74
CA LEU A 532 -4.26 19.51 22.70
C LEU A 532 -2.91 18.79 22.75
N LEU A 533 -2.90 17.46 22.64
CA LEU A 533 -1.66 16.68 22.51
C LEU A 533 -0.93 17.04 21.21
N LEU A 534 -1.65 17.11 20.08
CA LEU A 534 -1.05 17.46 18.78
C LEU A 534 -0.40 18.84 18.80
N ARG A 535 -1.05 19.85 19.39
CA ARG A 535 -0.45 21.19 19.58
C ARG A 535 0.78 21.16 20.49
N THR A 536 0.79 20.28 21.48
CA THR A 536 1.93 20.10 22.38
C THR A 536 3.11 19.46 21.64
N ILE A 537 2.85 18.47 20.78
CA ILE A 537 3.86 17.89 19.88
C ILE A 537 4.42 18.97 18.95
N ASP A 538 3.57 19.72 18.27
CA ASP A 538 3.96 20.81 17.37
C ASP A 538 4.83 21.86 18.11
N TYR A 539 4.45 22.22 19.34
CA TYR A 539 5.24 23.11 20.19
C TYR A 539 6.63 22.54 20.49
N CYS A 540 6.71 21.28 20.94
CA CYS A 540 7.98 20.64 21.26
C CYS A 540 8.91 20.59 20.04
N VAL A 541 8.36 20.22 18.87
CA VAL A 541 9.12 20.20 17.61
C VAL A 541 9.57 21.61 17.21
N SER A 542 8.73 22.64 17.40
CA SER A 542 9.11 24.04 17.11
C SER A 542 10.25 24.56 18.00
N LYS A 543 10.46 23.94 19.17
CA LYS A 543 11.60 24.21 20.07
C LYS A 543 12.86 23.42 19.70
N GLY A 544 12.79 22.58 18.66
CA GLY A 544 13.88 21.69 18.28
C GLY A 544 14.01 20.48 19.20
N TYR A 545 13.00 20.17 20.02
CA TYR A 545 12.98 18.96 20.85
C TYR A 545 12.64 17.75 20.00
N LYS A 546 13.22 16.61 20.36
CA LYS A 546 12.89 15.33 19.71
C LYS A 546 11.65 14.75 20.36
N VAL A 547 10.64 14.43 19.57
CA VAL A 547 9.42 13.78 20.03
C VAL A 547 9.39 12.35 19.50
N TYR A 548 9.08 11.40 20.39
CA TYR A 548 8.86 10.01 20.05
C TYR A 548 7.45 9.60 20.48
N SER A 549 6.67 9.07 19.54
CA SER A 549 5.30 8.63 19.76
C SER A 549 5.18 7.13 19.50
N SER A 550 4.85 6.38 20.54
CA SER A 550 4.67 4.93 20.52
C SER A 550 3.64 4.50 21.54
N SER A 551 2.89 3.44 21.24
CA SER A 551 1.90 2.86 22.15
C SER A 551 2.52 2.19 23.39
N ARG A 552 3.84 2.01 23.41
CA ARG A 552 4.60 1.48 24.56
C ARG A 552 5.41 2.55 25.30
N LEU A 553 5.33 3.81 24.87
CA LEU A 553 6.22 4.93 25.24
C LEU A 553 7.69 4.73 24.86
N MET A 554 8.26 3.56 25.12
CA MET A 554 9.62 3.16 24.75
C MET A 554 9.56 1.72 24.20
N THR A 555 10.20 1.45 23.07
CA THR A 555 10.26 0.11 22.47
C THR A 555 11.68 -0.38 22.43
N LYS A 556 11.84 -1.71 22.41
CA LYS A 556 13.17 -2.33 22.33
C LYS A 556 13.97 -1.82 21.12
N THR A 557 13.32 -1.75 19.95
CA THR A 557 13.91 -1.19 18.71
C THR A 557 14.45 0.23 18.88
N PHE A 558 13.70 1.10 19.57
CA PHE A 558 14.11 2.49 19.73
C PHE A 558 15.24 2.63 20.75
N GLU A 559 15.22 1.85 21.83
CA GLU A 559 16.33 1.77 22.80
C GLU A 559 17.62 1.33 22.13
N GLU A 560 17.58 0.28 21.32
CA GLU A 560 18.75 -0.23 20.63
C GLU A 560 19.20 0.70 19.49
N ALA A 561 18.28 1.41 18.84
CA ALA A 561 18.64 2.47 17.87
C ALA A 561 19.43 3.61 18.53
N LEU A 562 19.05 4.03 19.75
CA LEU A 562 19.81 5.00 20.54
C LEU A 562 21.18 4.46 20.96
N ALA A 563 21.22 3.20 21.42
CA ALA A 563 22.46 2.55 21.86
C ALA A 563 23.49 2.44 20.71
N ARG A 564 23.04 2.09 19.48
CA ARG A 564 23.90 2.03 18.28
C ARG A 564 24.45 3.41 17.88
N GLN A 565 23.74 4.49 18.21
CA GLN A 565 24.24 5.86 18.05
C GLN A 565 25.19 6.31 19.18
N GLY A 566 25.50 5.43 20.14
CA GLY A 566 26.41 5.70 21.24
C GLY A 566 25.76 6.37 22.45
N PHE A 567 24.43 6.50 22.47
CA PHE A 567 23.71 7.08 23.61
C PHE A 567 23.36 6.03 24.65
N LYS A 568 23.39 6.44 25.92
CA LYS A 568 22.91 5.62 27.04
C LYS A 568 21.59 6.18 27.58
N LEU A 569 20.55 5.36 27.54
CA LEU A 569 19.24 5.69 28.10
C LEU A 569 19.23 5.38 29.62
N GLU A 570 19.01 6.40 30.46
CA GLU A 570 18.85 6.24 31.91
C GLU A 570 17.44 6.67 32.33
N LEU A 571 16.53 5.70 32.48
CA LEU A 571 15.14 5.92 32.91
C LEU A 571 14.98 5.76 34.43
N TRP A 572 14.24 6.65 35.06
CA TRP A 572 13.84 6.59 36.49
C TRP A 572 12.48 5.92 36.70
N GLY A 573 11.75 5.66 35.62
CA GLY A 573 10.46 4.99 35.61
C GLY A 573 9.54 5.61 34.57
N LEU A 574 8.95 4.78 33.70
CA LEU A 574 7.92 5.22 32.76
C LEU A 574 6.54 5.23 33.45
N PRO A 575 5.68 6.22 33.14
CA PRO A 575 4.30 6.20 33.60
C PRO A 575 3.58 4.93 33.16
N GLN A 576 2.73 4.40 34.04
CA GLN A 576 1.78 3.36 33.66
C GLN A 576 0.72 3.97 32.74
N VAL A 577 0.52 3.36 31.57
CA VAL A 577 -0.45 3.81 30.56
C VAL A 577 -1.41 2.69 30.20
N GLU A 578 -2.65 3.04 29.92
CA GLU A 578 -3.63 2.16 29.29
C GLU A 578 -3.16 1.82 27.86
N ARG A 579 -3.68 0.72 27.30
CA ARG A 579 -3.36 0.31 25.92
C ARG A 579 -3.68 1.40 24.90
N ALA A 580 -4.73 2.18 25.14
CA ALA A 580 -5.02 3.40 24.40
C ALA A 580 -4.70 4.60 25.30
N HIS A 581 -3.65 5.34 24.96
CA HIS A 581 -3.22 6.51 25.74
C HIS A 581 -2.95 7.72 24.83
N GLN A 582 -2.69 8.86 25.47
CA GLN A 582 -2.40 10.14 24.83
C GLN A 582 -1.11 10.72 25.42
N MET A 583 0.00 10.01 25.23
CA MET A 583 1.29 10.37 25.82
C MET A 583 2.42 10.13 24.83
N VAL A 584 3.40 11.03 24.84
CA VAL A 584 4.61 10.97 24.00
C VAL A 584 5.85 11.14 24.87
N ILE A 585 6.98 10.64 24.38
CA ILE A 585 8.29 10.87 24.99
C ILE A 585 8.95 12.06 24.28
N VAL A 586 9.49 13.00 25.05
CA VAL A 586 10.17 14.19 24.55
C VAL A 586 11.57 14.25 25.13
N PHE A 587 12.57 14.41 24.25
CA PHE A 587 13.95 14.66 24.63
C PHE A 587 14.23 16.16 24.47
N ALA A 588 14.50 16.83 25.59
CA ALA A 588 14.69 18.28 25.65
C ALA A 588 15.90 18.64 26.50
N ASP A 589 16.63 19.68 26.06
CA ASP A 589 17.84 20.15 26.75
C ASP A 589 17.52 21.06 27.94
N GLU A 590 16.31 21.64 27.94
CA GLU A 590 15.82 22.54 28.97
C GLU A 590 14.62 21.92 29.71
N PRO A 591 14.36 22.33 30.96
CA PRO A 591 13.11 22.03 31.64
C PRO A 591 11.91 22.43 30.81
N ILE A 592 11.00 21.49 30.55
CA ILE A 592 9.72 21.80 29.92
C ILE A 592 8.79 22.32 31.02
N GLU A 593 8.64 23.64 31.11
CA GLU A 593 7.63 24.26 31.97
C GLU A 593 6.22 23.87 31.50
N THR A 594 5.28 23.84 32.44
CA THR A 594 3.92 23.32 32.26
C THR A 594 3.26 23.75 30.94
N ILE A 595 3.23 22.81 30.00
CA ILE A 595 2.31 22.82 28.88
C ILE A 595 0.95 22.32 29.43
N ALA A 596 -0.16 22.59 28.74
CA ALA A 596 -1.49 22.19 29.21
C ALA A 596 -1.66 20.68 29.55
N PRO A 597 -0.95 19.72 28.90
CA PRO A 597 -0.92 18.32 29.35
C PRO A 597 0.04 18.08 30.53
N PRO A 598 -0.17 17.01 31.33
CA PRO A 598 0.78 16.60 32.36
C PRO A 598 2.18 16.36 31.78
N VAL A 599 3.21 16.83 32.48
CA VAL A 599 4.63 16.64 32.14
C VAL A 599 5.32 15.95 33.30
N VAL A 600 6.00 14.84 33.02
CA VAL A 600 6.76 14.08 34.03
C VAL A 600 8.18 13.87 33.47
N GLU A 601 9.20 14.30 34.21
CA GLU A 601 10.59 13.93 33.89
C GLU A 601 10.81 12.46 34.27
N VAL A 602 11.19 11.64 33.30
CA VAL A 602 11.27 10.17 33.42
C VAL A 602 12.68 9.63 33.26
N GLY A 603 13.65 10.48 32.95
CA GLY A 603 15.04 10.06 32.78
C GLY A 603 15.90 11.06 32.03
N LYS A 604 17.05 10.60 31.57
CA LYS A 604 17.99 11.35 30.73
C LYS A 604 18.64 10.45 29.69
N LEU A 605 18.99 11.04 28.55
CA LEU A 605 19.83 10.46 27.52
C LEU A 605 21.25 11.01 27.72
N CYS A 606 22.22 10.13 27.91
CA CYS A 606 23.62 10.50 28.16
C CYS A 606 24.51 10.20 26.96
#